data_AF-A0A0H5NPL7-F1
#
_entry.id   AF-A0A0H5NPL7-F1
#
_cell.length_a   1.000
_cell.length_b   1.000
_cell.length_c   1.000
_cell.angle_alpha   90.00
_cell.angle_beta   90.00
_cell.angle_gamma   90.00
#
_symmetry.space_group_name_H-M   'P 1'
#
loop_
_entity.id
_entity.type
_entity.pdbx_description
1 polymer ?
#
loop_
_entity_poly.entity_id
_entity_poly.type
_entity_poly.pdbx_seq_one_letter_code
_entity_poly.pdbx_strand_id
1 'polypeptide(L)'
;MAPVTGAPEPCPLDCLVEITWPAGARPWWAARHTGSRAQVAAALDELALRVAIDHWARALSVLDRPLVGYSLTVCEPDGHFLIDYAAAVAVHTVPAVIHAHATALRERSRR
;
A
#
# COMPACT_ATOMS: atom_id res chain seq x y z
N MET A 1 39.42 20.71 -4.37
CA MET A 1 38.49 19.62 -4.00
C MET A 1 37.09 20.16 -4.23
N ALA A 2 36.43 19.76 -5.32
CA ALA A 2 35.11 20.28 -5.70
C ALA A 2 34.02 19.68 -4.77
N PRO A 3 32.94 20.42 -4.47
CA PRO A 3 31.87 19.88 -3.64
C PRO A 3 31.14 18.79 -4.41
N VAL A 4 31.05 17.61 -3.78
CA VAL A 4 30.15 16.52 -4.21
C VAL A 4 28.75 17.10 -4.21
N THR A 5 28.18 17.32 -5.39
CA THR A 5 26.78 17.67 -5.57
C THR A 5 25.98 16.41 -5.25
N GLY A 6 25.81 16.10 -3.96
CA GLY A 6 24.85 15.11 -3.53
C GLY A 6 23.49 15.61 -3.96
N ALA A 7 22.88 14.96 -4.95
CA ALA A 7 21.46 15.11 -5.17
C ALA A 7 20.76 14.93 -3.81
N PRO A 8 19.75 15.75 -3.47
CA PRO A 8 19.03 15.56 -2.22
C PRO A 8 18.58 14.09 -2.17
N GLU A 9 19.04 13.36 -1.14
CA GLU A 9 18.58 12.00 -0.94
C GLU A 9 17.05 12.07 -0.84
N PRO A 10 16.31 11.27 -1.64
CA PRO A 10 14.87 11.33 -1.63
C PRO A 10 14.37 11.05 -0.21
N CYS A 11 13.68 12.02 0.38
CA CYS A 11 13.11 11.90 1.70
C CYS A 11 12.28 10.61 1.81
N PRO A 12 12.51 9.77 2.83
CA PRO A 12 11.84 8.48 2.92
C PRO A 12 10.36 8.70 3.23
N LEU A 13 9.49 8.09 2.43
CA LEU A 13 8.06 8.05 2.69
C LEU A 13 7.76 7.06 3.80
N ASP A 14 6.74 7.34 4.60
CA ASP A 14 6.12 6.39 5.51
C ASP A 14 4.82 5.89 4.89
N CYS A 15 4.69 4.57 4.79
CA CYS A 15 3.56 3.88 4.16
C CYS A 15 2.93 2.93 5.17
N LEU A 16 1.63 3.06 5.40
CA LEU A 16 0.83 2.14 6.19
C LEU A 16 -0.29 1.57 5.34
N VAL A 17 -0.39 0.23 5.31
CA VAL A 17 -1.50 -0.49 4.71
C VAL A 17 -2.20 -1.30 5.78
N GLU A 18 -3.52 -1.23 5.83
CA GLU A 18 -4.32 -2.11 6.68
C GLU A 18 -5.46 -2.76 5.88
N ILE A 19 -5.72 -4.02 6.18
CA ILE A 19 -6.88 -4.76 5.69
C ILE A 19 -7.63 -5.29 6.89
N THR A 20 -8.91 -4.97 7.01
CA THR A 20 -9.79 -5.40 8.10
C THR A 20 -10.81 -6.40 7.60
N TRP A 21 -11.11 -7.41 8.41
CA TRP A 21 -12.21 -8.34 8.15
C TRP A 21 -13.04 -8.61 9.41
N PRO A 22 -14.37 -8.46 9.35
CA PRO A 22 -15.12 -7.74 8.30
C PRO A 22 -14.67 -6.28 8.15
N ALA A 23 -15.15 -5.59 7.12
CA ALA A 23 -14.85 -4.17 6.94
C ALA A 23 -15.17 -3.33 8.19
N GLY A 24 -14.18 -2.58 8.68
CA GLY A 24 -14.31 -1.75 9.89
C GLY A 24 -14.14 -2.50 11.21
N ALA A 25 -13.79 -3.80 11.16
CA ALA A 25 -13.49 -4.61 12.34
C ALA A 25 -11.99 -4.62 12.66
N ARG A 26 -11.48 -5.76 13.16
CA ARG A 26 -10.07 -5.87 13.55
C ARG A 26 -9.15 -5.96 12.32
N PRO A 27 -7.91 -5.45 12.43
CA PRO A 27 -6.88 -5.67 11.42
C PRO A 27 -6.65 -7.17 11.22
N TRP A 28 -6.81 -7.60 9.98
CA TRP A 28 -6.42 -8.92 9.51
C TRP A 28 -5.03 -8.88 8.88
N TRP A 29 -4.71 -7.81 8.15
CA TRP A 29 -3.36 -7.46 7.73
C TRP A 29 -3.03 -6.02 8.14
N ALA A 30 -1.78 -5.81 8.54
CA ALA A 30 -1.19 -4.50 8.69
C ALA A 30 0.28 -4.57 8.28
N ALA A 31 0.71 -3.63 7.44
CA ALA A 31 2.09 -3.52 6.98
C ALA A 31 2.52 -2.07 6.99
N ARG A 32 3.66 -1.79 7.61
CA ARG A 32 4.30 -0.48 7.61
C ARG A 32 5.64 -0.56 6.90
N HIS A 33 5.87 0.33 5.97
CA HIS A 33 7.10 0.41 5.19
C HIS A 33 7.60 1.84 5.14
N THR A 34 8.91 2.01 5.31
CA THR A 34 9.55 3.31 5.19
C THR A 34 10.62 3.24 4.10
N GLY A 35 10.62 4.18 3.17
CA GLY A 35 11.62 4.20 2.09
C GLY A 35 11.29 5.14 0.96
N SER A 36 12.12 5.11 -0.09
CA SER A 36 11.86 5.89 -1.31
C SER A 36 10.54 5.48 -1.98
N ARG A 37 10.00 6.34 -2.86
CA ARG A 37 8.81 6.03 -3.68
C ARG A 37 8.92 4.68 -4.40
N ALA A 38 10.09 4.35 -4.95
CA ALA A 38 10.32 3.09 -5.65
C ALA A 38 10.28 1.88 -4.70
N GLN A 39 10.86 2.01 -3.50
CA GLN A 39 10.83 0.96 -2.47
C GLN A 39 9.43 0.75 -1.93
N VAL A 40 8.68 1.82 -1.65
CA VAL A 40 7.28 1.72 -1.21
C VAL A 40 6.41 1.06 -2.28
N ALA A 41 6.55 1.46 -3.55
CA ALA A 41 5.81 0.82 -4.64
C ALA A 41 6.15 -0.68 -4.78
N ALA A 42 7.42 -1.06 -4.62
CA ALA A 42 7.83 -2.47 -4.63
C ALA A 42 7.25 -3.25 -3.44
N ALA A 43 7.24 -2.66 -2.24
CA ALA A 43 6.65 -3.28 -1.05
C ALA A 43 5.13 -3.49 -1.20
N LEU A 44 4.42 -2.55 -1.85
CA LEU A 44 3.01 -2.71 -2.16
C LEU A 44 2.76 -3.86 -3.15
N ASP A 45 3.59 -4.01 -4.18
CA ASP A 45 3.46 -5.15 -5.11
C ASP A 45 3.71 -6.50 -4.44
N GLU A 46 4.71 -6.57 -3.54
CA GLU A 46 4.94 -7.77 -2.74
C GLU A 46 3.74 -8.07 -1.84
N LEU A 47 3.16 -7.05 -1.20
CA LEU A 47 1.98 -7.19 -0.37
C LEU A 47 0.77 -7.68 -1.18
N ALA A 48 0.56 -7.15 -2.38
CA ALA A 48 -0.50 -7.60 -3.29
C ALA A 48 -0.37 -9.10 -3.60
N LEU A 49 0.86 -9.57 -3.87
CA LEU A 49 1.13 -10.99 -4.10
C LEU A 49 0.82 -11.83 -2.85
N ARG A 50 1.26 -11.38 -1.67
CA ARG A 50 1.03 -12.09 -0.40
C ARG A 50 -0.45 -12.21 -0.08
N VAL A 51 -1.23 -11.15 -0.29
CA VAL A 51 -2.69 -11.18 -0.12
C VAL A 51 -3.35 -12.12 -1.14
N ALA A 52 -2.88 -12.16 -2.38
CA ALA A 52 -3.44 -13.04 -3.41
C ALA A 52 -3.24 -14.54 -3.13
N ILE A 53 -2.18 -14.91 -2.41
CA ILE A 53 -1.88 -16.30 -2.02
C ILE A 53 -2.32 -16.65 -0.60
N ASP A 54 -2.83 -15.69 0.16
CA ASP A 54 -3.29 -15.91 1.52
C ASP A 54 -4.48 -16.88 1.56
N HIS A 55 -4.40 -17.87 2.46
CA HIS A 55 -5.39 -18.94 2.53
C HIS A 55 -6.75 -18.44 3.03
N TRP A 56 -6.78 -17.43 3.91
CA TRP A 56 -8.02 -16.81 4.38
C TRP A 56 -8.64 -15.92 3.30
N ALA A 57 -7.85 -15.20 2.51
CA ALA A 57 -8.34 -14.45 1.35
C ALA A 57 -9.04 -15.36 0.36
N ARG A 58 -8.44 -16.53 0.09
CA ARG A 58 -9.02 -17.58 -0.75
C ARG A 58 -10.29 -18.16 -0.14
N ALA A 59 -10.28 -18.48 1.15
CA ALA A 59 -11.45 -19.03 1.84
C ALA A 59 -12.62 -18.03 1.84
N LEU A 60 -12.37 -16.74 2.08
CA LEU A 60 -13.41 -15.71 2.07
C LEU A 60 -13.98 -15.48 0.68
N SER A 61 -13.17 -15.62 -0.38
CA SER A 61 -13.60 -15.40 -1.77
C SER A 61 -14.74 -16.32 -2.23
N VAL A 62 -15.03 -17.42 -1.52
CA VAL A 62 -16.16 -18.31 -1.82
C VAL A 62 -17.51 -17.78 -1.32
N LEU A 63 -17.49 -16.78 -0.42
CA LEU A 63 -18.69 -16.13 0.08
C LEU A 63 -19.30 -15.22 -1.00
N ASP A 64 -20.59 -14.96 -0.93
CA ASP A 64 -21.22 -13.98 -1.81
C ASP A 64 -20.82 -12.56 -1.41
N ARG A 65 -19.98 -11.93 -2.24
CA ARG A 65 -19.48 -10.54 -2.11
C ARG A 65 -18.91 -10.17 -0.72
N PRO A 66 -17.90 -10.90 -0.20
CA PRO A 66 -17.21 -10.55 1.03
C PRO A 66 -16.51 -9.18 0.90
N LEU A 67 -16.88 -8.23 1.76
CA LEU A 67 -16.25 -6.92 1.85
C LEU A 67 -15.21 -6.86 2.98
N VAL A 68 -13.99 -6.49 2.63
CA VAL A 68 -12.94 -6.11 3.57
C VAL A 68 -12.84 -4.59 3.64
N GLY A 69 -12.38 -4.06 4.77
CA GLY A 69 -11.93 -2.67 4.82
C GLY A 69 -10.48 -2.64 4.34
N TYR A 70 -10.15 -1.70 3.46
CA TYR A 70 -8.78 -1.47 3.00
C TYR A 70 -8.45 0.00 3.21
N SER A 71 -7.34 0.27 3.89
CA SER A 71 -6.76 1.60 4.00
C SER A 71 -5.30 1.59 3.51
N LEU A 72 -4.92 2.69 2.88
CA LEU A 72 -3.56 3.00 2.50
C LEU A 72 -3.28 4.45 2.81
N THR A 73 -2.25 4.67 3.60
CA THR A 73 -1.73 5.98 3.91
C THR A 73 -0.26 6.02 3.49
N VAL A 74 0.11 7.04 2.72
CA VAL A 74 1.50 7.33 2.34
C VAL A 74 1.77 8.79 2.61
N CYS A 75 2.70 9.08 3.52
CA CYS A 75 3.08 10.43 3.88
C CYS A 75 4.57 10.70 3.68
N GLU A 76 4.87 11.97 3.41
CA GLU A 76 6.23 12.51 3.46
C GLU A 76 6.64 12.74 4.94
N PRO A 77 7.95 12.86 5.25
CA PRO A 77 8.42 13.04 6.63
C PRO A 77 7.87 14.29 7.35
N ASP A 78 7.44 15.29 6.59
CA ASP A 78 6.81 16.51 7.10
C ASP A 78 5.32 16.31 7.45
N GLY A 79 4.78 15.10 7.23
CA GLY A 79 3.40 14.74 7.49
C GLY A 79 2.45 15.00 6.32
N HIS A 80 2.94 15.48 5.16
CA HIS A 80 2.09 15.69 4.00
C HIS A 80 1.67 14.34 3.38
N PHE A 81 0.36 14.11 3.25
CA PHE A 81 -0.18 12.90 2.65
C PHE A 81 -0.09 12.92 1.12
N LEU A 82 0.65 11.97 0.56
CA LEU A 82 0.64 11.70 -0.88
C LEU A 82 -0.56 10.82 -1.27
N ILE A 83 -0.88 9.84 -0.43
CA ILE A 83 -2.06 8.99 -0.57
C ILE A 83 -2.72 8.91 0.80
N ASP A 84 -4.01 9.20 0.84
CA ASP A 84 -4.88 8.89 1.96
C ASP A 84 -6.14 8.26 1.37
N TYR A 85 -6.25 6.94 1.53
CA TYR A 85 -7.31 6.13 0.94
C TYR A 85 -7.89 5.20 1.98
N ALA A 86 -9.22 5.14 2.05
CA ALA A 86 -9.94 4.14 2.83
C ALA A 86 -11.26 3.78 2.12
N ALA A 87 -11.51 2.47 1.94
CA ALA A 87 -12.77 1.99 1.37
C ALA A 87 -13.10 0.57 1.81
N ALA A 88 -14.38 0.20 1.69
CA ALA A 88 -14.79 -1.19 1.67
C ALA A 88 -14.63 -1.73 0.25
N VAL A 89 -13.87 -2.81 0.08
CA VAL A 89 -13.59 -3.42 -1.23
C VAL A 89 -13.88 -4.91 -1.18
N ALA A 90 -14.23 -5.49 -2.33
CA ALA A 90 -14.42 -6.95 -2.42
C ALA A 90 -13.07 -7.65 -2.22
N VAL A 91 -13.04 -8.72 -1.43
CA VAL A 91 -11.78 -9.40 -1.05
C VAL A 91 -10.91 -9.79 -2.26
N HIS A 92 -11.54 -10.24 -3.35
CA HIS A 92 -10.85 -10.67 -4.56
C HIS A 92 -10.24 -9.50 -5.37
N THR A 93 -10.69 -8.26 -5.13
CA THR A 93 -10.17 -7.06 -5.80
C THR A 93 -8.99 -6.42 -5.05
N VAL A 94 -8.77 -6.78 -3.79
CA VAL A 94 -7.73 -6.15 -2.94
C VAL A 94 -6.35 -6.17 -3.59
N PRO A 95 -5.86 -7.29 -4.16
CA PRO A 95 -4.53 -7.29 -4.81
C PRO A 95 -4.44 -6.28 -5.97
N ALA A 96 -5.51 -6.16 -6.77
CA ALA A 96 -5.55 -5.23 -7.90
C ALA A 96 -5.57 -3.77 -7.43
N VAL A 97 -6.31 -3.47 -6.34
CA VAL A 97 -6.33 -2.13 -5.73
C VAL A 97 -4.94 -1.73 -5.22
N ILE A 98 -4.27 -2.63 -4.50
CA ILE A 98 -2.90 -2.39 -4.00
C ILE A 98 -1.93 -2.13 -5.18
N HIS A 99 -2.02 -2.94 -6.24
CA HIS A 99 -1.17 -2.78 -7.44
C HIS A 99 -1.42 -1.44 -8.16
N ALA A 100 -2.67 -0.97 -8.20
CA ALA A 100 -3.01 0.34 -8.76
C ALA A 100 -2.34 1.48 -7.98
N HIS A 101 -2.30 1.40 -6.65
CA HIS A 101 -1.59 2.38 -5.82
C HIS A 101 -0.06 2.34 -6.02
N ALA A 102 0.52 1.15 -6.13
CA ALA A 102 1.94 0.99 -6.46
C ALA A 102 2.28 1.63 -7.82
N THR A 103 1.41 1.44 -8.82
CA THR A 103 1.54 2.06 -10.14
C THR A 103 1.46 3.58 -10.06
N ALA A 104 0.47 4.12 -9.34
CA ALA A 104 0.31 5.56 -9.15
C ALA A 104 1.53 6.22 -8.46
N LEU A 105 2.14 5.54 -7.48
CA LEU A 105 3.37 6.00 -6.83
C LEU A 105 4.56 6.11 -7.81
N ARG A 106 4.69 5.15 -8.73
CA ARG A 106 5.74 5.16 -9.77
C ARG A 106 5.53 6.25 -10.82
N GLU A 107 4.29 6.50 -11.21
CA GLU A 107 3.99 7.56 -12.19
C GLU A 107 4.30 8.95 -11.63
N ARG A 108 4.07 9.16 -10.34
CA ARG A 108 4.41 10.40 -9.63
C ARG A 108 5.91 10.59 -9.39
N SER A 109 6.73 9.55 -9.50
CA SER A 109 8.20 9.71 -9.41
C SER A 109 8.85 10.14 -10.72
N ARG A 110 8.10 10.13 -11.83
CA ARG A 110 8.58 10.53 -13.17
C ARG A 110 8.28 12.00 -13.52
N ARG A 111 7.50 12.68 -12.68
CA ARG A 111 7.14 14.09 -12.80
C ARG A 111 7.96 14.91 -11.81
#